data_AF-A0A377HBH7-F1
#
_entry.id   AF-A0A377HBH7-F1
#
_cell.length_a   1.000
_cell.length_b   1.000
_cell.length_c   1.000
_cell.angle_alpha   90.00
_cell.angle_beta   90.00
_cell.angle_gamma   90.00
#
_symmetry.space_group_name_H-M   'P 1'
#
loop_
_entity.id
_entity.type
_entity.pdbx_description
1 polymer ?
#
loop_
_entity_poly.entity_id
_entity_poly.type
_entity_poly.pdbx_seq_one_letter_code
_entity_poly.pdbx_strand_id
1 'polypeptide(L)' 'MNVKELIVVLSLPGHYEVITLENGEFIVTPLPPDAILISKESHADSVSHFCIKED' A
#
# COMPACT_ATOMS: atom_id res chain seq x y z
N MET A 1 -7.48 9.12 10.45
CA MET A 1 -8.79 8.61 10.90
C MET A 1 -8.62 7.78 12.15
N ASN A 2 -9.63 7.71 13.02
CA ASN A 2 -9.60 6.90 14.23
C ASN A 2 -10.09 5.46 13.99
N VAL A 3 -10.01 4.59 15.01
CA VAL A 3 -10.40 3.17 14.92
C VAL A 3 -11.86 2.97 14.50
N LYS A 4 -12.80 3.80 14.98
CA LYS A 4 -14.23 3.66 14.64
C LYS A 4 -14.46 3.95 13.15
N GLU A 5 -13.83 5.00 12.64
CA GLU A 5 -13.88 5.37 11.23
C GLU A 5 -13.23 4.29 10.36
N LEU A 6 -12.09 3.74 10.78
CA LEU A 6 -11.42 2.63 10.10
C LEU A 6 -12.34 1.41 9.94
N ILE A 7 -13.03 0.99 11.00
CA ILE A 7 -13.95 -0.16 10.96
C ILE A 7 -15.08 0.07 9.95
N VAL A 8 -15.62 1.29 9.89
CA VAL A 8 -16.65 1.66 8.91
C VAL A 8 -16.12 1.54 7.49
N VAL A 9 -14.93 2.07 7.20
CA VAL A 9 -14.32 1.96 5.86
C VAL A 9 -14.04 0.50 5.49
N LEU A 10 -13.44 -0.28 6.39
CA LEU A 10 -13.10 -1.69 6.13
C LEU A 10 -14.30 -2.64 6.09
N SER A 11 -15.49 -2.18 6.49
CA SER A 11 -16.73 -2.95 6.32
C SER A 11 -17.22 -2.98 4.86
N LEU A 12 -16.72 -2.06 4.03
CA LEU A 12 -17.01 -2.04 2.59
C LEU A 12 -16.12 -3.07 1.88
N PRO A 13 -16.68 -3.97 1.05
CA PRO A 13 -15.88 -4.93 0.30
C PRO A 13 -14.85 -4.23 -0.60
N GLY A 14 -13.59 -4.66 -0.52
CA GLY A 14 -12.52 -4.10 -1.33
C GLY A 14 -11.14 -4.46 -0.79
N HIS A 15 -10.11 -4.11 -1.56
CA HIS A 15 -8.73 -4.17 -1.11
C HIS A 15 -8.31 -2.77 -0.68
N TYR A 16 -7.66 -2.67 0.46
CA TYR A 16 -7.21 -1.40 1.02
C TYR A 16 -5.79 -1.55 1.55
N GLU A 17 -4.98 -0.53 1.31
CA GLU A 17 -3.76 -0.31 2.07
C GLU A 17 -4.11 0.48 3.33
N VAL A 18 -3.63 0.00 4.49
CA VAL A 18 -3.85 0.64 5.78
C VAL A 18 -2.50 0.94 6.41
N ILE A 19 -2.24 2.22 6.66
CA ILE A 19 -1.00 2.69 7.27
C ILE A 19 -1.33 3.20 8.68
N THR A 20 -0.66 2.63 9.68
CA THR A 20 -0.74 3.09 11.06
C THR A 20 0.33 4.15 11.31
N LEU A 21 -0.09 5.30 11.84
CA LEU A 21 0.80 6.40 12.20
C LEU A 21 1.22 6.28 13.68
N GLU A 22 2.34 6.91 14.04
CA GLU A 22 2.88 6.88 15.42
C GLU A 22 1.91 7.48 16.46
N ASN A 23 1.04 8.39 16.03
CA ASN A 23 0.01 9.00 16.87
C ASN A 23 -1.25 8.12 17.07
N GLY A 24 -1.26 6.89 16.53
CA GLY A 24 -2.38 5.95 16.62
C GLY A 24 -3.53 6.20 15.64
N GLU A 25 -3.35 7.15 14.70
CA GLU A 25 -4.28 7.34 13.59
C GLU A 25 -3.95 6.44 12.40
N PHE A 26 -4.92 6.31 11.50
CA PHE A 26 -4.81 5.52 10.28
C PHE A 26 -4.95 6.37 9.02
N ILE A 27 -4.23 5.96 7.98
CA ILE A 27 -4.46 6.34 6.59
C ILE A 27 -4.94 5.10 5.86
N VAL A 28 -6.03 5.22 5.09
CA VAL A 28 -6.60 4.11 4.32
C VAL A 28 -6.71 4.54 2.86
N THR A 29 -6.14 3.73 1.97
CA THR A 29 -6.17 3.97 0.53
C THR A 29 -6.77 2.76 -0.18
N PRO A 30 -7.84 2.91 -0.99
CA PRO A 30 -8.38 1.80 -1.76
C PRO A 30 -7.37 1.38 -2.83
N LEU A 31 -7.18 0.07 -2.95
CA LEU A 31 -6.35 -0.54 -3.98
C LEU A 31 -7.20 -0.82 -5.21
N PRO A 32 -6.73 -0.46 -6.41
CA PRO A 32 -7.33 -0.92 -7.66
C PRO A 32 -7.42 -2.45 -7.71
N PRO A 33 -8.46 -3.02 -8.35
CA PRO A 33 -8.62 -4.47 -8.45
C PRO A 33 -7.52 -5.16 -9.27
N ASP A 34 -6.83 -4.40 -10.11
CA ASP A 34 -5.70 -4.80 -10.95
C ASP A 34 -4.34 -4.44 -10.35
N ALA A 35 -4.31 -3.96 -9.09
CA ALA A 35 -3.06 -3.65 -8.41
C ALA A 35 -2.22 -4.92 -8.20
N ILE A 36 -0.95 -4.87 -8.62
CA ILE A 36 0.03 -5.92 -8.35
C ILE A 36 0.82 -5.54 -7.11
N LEU A 37 0.68 -6.34 -6.06
CA LEU A 37 1.45 -6.16 -4.83
C LEU A 37 2.80 -6.86 -4.95
N ILE A 38 3.87 -6.09 -4.79
CA ILE A 38 5.24 -6.60 -4.78
C ILE A 38 5.89 -6.31 -3.43
N SER A 39 6.81 -7.17 -3.00
CA SER A 39 7.61 -6.89 -1.81
C SER A 39 8.57 -5.73 -2.10
N LYS A 40 9.06 -5.09 -1.03
CA LYS A 40 10.10 -4.07 -1.13
C LYS A 40 11.37 -4.60 -1.82
N GLU A 41 11.72 -5.86 -1.55
CA GLU A 41 12.87 -6.54 -2.17
C GLU A 41 12.65 -6.72 -3.66
N SER A 42 11.49 -7.25 -4.07
CA SER A 42 11.14 -7.40 -5.50
C SER A 42 11.08 -6.05 -6.23
N HIS A 43 10.63 -4.98 -5.55
CA HIS A 43 10.69 -3.63 -6.10
C HIS A 43 12.13 -3.17 -6.32
N ALA A 44 13.01 -3.35 -5.32
CA ALA A 44 14.42 -2.98 -5.42
C ALA A 44 15.13 -3.76 -6.53
N ASP A 45 14.88 -5.06 -6.67
CA ASP A 45 15.43 -5.90 -7.74
C ASP A 45 14.95 -5.41 -9.11
N SER A 46 13.66 -5.08 -9.24
CA SER A 46 13.09 -4.59 -10.50
C SER A 46 13.71 -3.24 -10.88
N VAL A 47 13.79 -2.30 -9.94
CA VAL A 47 14.42 -1.00 -10.17
C VAL A 47 15.88 -1.18 -10.56
N SER A 48 16.64 -2.03 -9.84
CA SER A 48 18.02 -2.35 -10.16
C SER A 48 18.16 -2.91 -11.59
N HIS A 49 17.30 -3.85 -11.97
CA HIS A 49 17.33 -4.46 -13.29
C HIS A 49 17.03 -3.47 -14.43
N PHE A 50 16.02 -2.61 -14.25
CA PHE A 50 15.57 -1.68 -15.31
C PHE A 50 16.25 -0.31 -15.29
N CYS A 51 16.91 0.09 -14.19
CA CYS A 51 17.64 1.36 -14.10
C CYS A 51 19.12 1.28 -14.48
N ILE A 52 19.64 0.11 -14.88
CA ILE A 52 20.97 0.04 -15.52
C ILE A 52 20.85 0.75 -16.87
N LYS A 53 21.36 1.98 -16.94
CA LYS A 53 21.64 2.64 -18.22
C LYS A 53 22.77 1.88 -18.89
N GLU A 54 22.58 1.49 -20.15
CA GLU A 54 23.71 1.17 -21.02
C GLU A 54 24.57 2.44 -21.13
N ASP A 55 25.83 2.36 -20.68
CA ASP A 55 26.87 3.36 -20.95
C ASP A 55 27.39 3.21 -22.39
#